data_AF-A0A970TMT0-F1
#
_entry.id   AF-A0A970TMT0-F1
#
_cell.length_a   1.000
_cell.length_b   1.000
_cell.length_c   1.000
_cell.angle_alpha   90.00
_cell.angle_beta   90.00
_cell.angle_gamma   90.00
#
_symmetry.space_group_name_H-M   'P 1'
#
loop_
_entity.id
_entity.type
_entity.pdbx_description
1 polymer ?
#
loop_
_entity_poly.entity_id
_entity_poly.type
_entity_poly.pdbx_seq_one_letter_code
_entity_poly.pdbx_strand_id
1 'polypeptide(L)'
;MKQSKLYVFSDFDGTITKKDIGDDIFVQFGKFEPLHSQLLNEEIDIFTYWKSIFKTLDVSFTKEKFGEYLKKAEVDDFFFDFANFCKASNI
;
A
#
# COMPACT_ATOMS: atom_id res chain seq x y z
N MET A 1 -22.10 -28.35 -19.44
CA MET A 1 -22.20 -27.32 -18.38
C MET A 1 -21.23 -26.20 -18.73
N LYS A 2 -21.64 -24.93 -18.62
CA LYS A 2 -20.74 -23.79 -18.90
C LYS A 2 -19.85 -23.61 -17.69
N GLN A 3 -18.53 -23.76 -17.85
CA GLN A 3 -17.59 -23.59 -16.74
C GLN A 3 -17.49 -22.09 -16.42
N SER A 4 -17.86 -21.72 -15.20
CA SER A 4 -17.72 -20.34 -14.72
C SER A 4 -16.24 -20.01 -14.56
N LYS A 5 -15.81 -18.89 -15.12
CA LYS A 5 -14.45 -18.39 -14.95
C LYS A 5 -14.36 -17.63 -13.64
N LEU A 6 -13.43 -18.03 -12.78
CA LEU A 6 -13.09 -17.30 -11.56
C LEU A 6 -12.15 -16.16 -11.94
N TYR A 7 -12.18 -15.07 -11.16
CA TYR A 7 -11.25 -13.96 -11.30
C TYR A 7 -10.83 -13.54 -9.89
N VAL A 8 -9.53 -13.39 -9.66
CA VAL A 8 -8.98 -12.91 -8.39
C VAL A 8 -8.44 -11.50 -8.58
N PHE A 9 -8.87 -10.60 -7.71
CA PHE A 9 -8.36 -9.25 -7.60
C PHE A 9 -7.63 -9.14 -6.27
N SER A 10 -6.38 -8.67 -6.31
CA SER A 10 -5.57 -8.45 -5.10
C SER A 10 -5.26 -6.97 -4.99
N ASP A 11 -5.43 -6.44 -3.79
CA ASP A 11 -4.80 -5.17 -3.42
C ASP A 11 -3.28 -5.34 -3.35
N PHE A 12 -2.54 -4.23 -3.33
CA PHE A 12 -1.08 -4.23 -3.27
C PHE A 12 -0.56 -3.98 -1.87
N ASP A 13 -0.88 -2.81 -1.30
CA ASP A 13 -0.35 -2.37 -0.02
C ASP A 13 -0.93 -3.17 1.15
N GLY A 14 -0.04 -3.69 2.02
CA GLY A 14 -0.45 -4.55 3.14
C GLY A 14 -1.09 -5.89 2.72
N THR A 15 -1.10 -6.22 1.42
CA THR A 15 -1.66 -7.46 0.86
C THR A 15 -0.61 -8.23 0.06
N ILE A 16 -0.08 -7.62 -1.01
CA ILE A 16 1.06 -8.15 -1.77
C ILE A 16 2.35 -7.81 -1.05
N THR A 17 2.45 -6.61 -0.49
CA THR A 17 3.60 -6.17 0.28
C THR A 17 3.35 -6.40 1.77
N LYS A 18 4.40 -6.70 2.54
CA LYS A 18 4.26 -6.96 3.99
C LYS A 18 3.80 -5.75 4.79
N LYS A 19 3.97 -4.55 4.23
CA LYS A 19 3.59 -3.28 4.85
C LYS A 19 2.69 -2.50 3.91
N ASP A 20 1.85 -1.65 4.49
CA ASP A 20 1.23 -0.57 3.73
C ASP A 20 2.31 0.45 3.35
N ILE A 21 2.71 0.48 2.08
CA ILE A 21 3.76 1.40 1.63
C ILE A 21 3.26 2.85 1.68
N GLY A 22 1.98 3.07 1.39
CA GLY A 22 1.35 4.38 1.46
C GLY A 22 1.57 5.01 2.83
N ASP A 23 1.22 4.28 3.89
CA ASP A 23 1.38 4.75 5.27
C ASP A 23 2.87 4.86 5.69
N ASP A 24 3.68 3.83 5.39
CA ASP A 24 5.09 3.79 5.79
C ASP A 24 5.90 4.95 5.16
N ILE A 25 5.51 5.45 3.98
CA ILE A 25 6.09 6.68 3.39
C ILE A 25 5.89 7.88 4.31
N PHE A 26 4.67 8.12 4.82
CA PHE A 26 4.41 9.29 5.66
C PHE A 26 4.90 9.12 7.09
N VAL A 27 5.11 7.88 7.55
CA VAL A 27 5.82 7.59 8.79
C VAL A 27 7.31 7.97 8.65
N GLN A 28 7.93 7.66 7.51
CA GLN A 28 9.37 7.89 7.32
C GLN A 28 9.73 9.30 6.83
N PHE A 29 8.91 9.87 5.96
CA PHE A 29 9.25 11.09 5.21
C PHE A 29 8.25 12.22 5.42
N GLY A 30 7.32 12.09 6.36
CA GLY A 30 6.31 13.10 6.60
C GLY A 30 5.83 13.13 8.05
N LYS A 31 4.54 13.44 8.21
CA LYS A 31 3.88 13.46 9.51
C LYS A 31 2.56 12.69 9.42
N PHE A 32 2.68 11.38 9.66
CA PHE A 32 1.55 10.45 9.68
C PHE A 32 0.50 10.81 10.74
N GLU A 33 0.93 11.00 11.99
CA GLU A 33 0.05 11.39 13.09
C GLU A 33 0.08 12.90 13.36
N PRO A 34 -1.06 13.53 13.67
CA PRO A 34 -2.34 12.92 14.05
C PRO A 34 -3.29 12.61 12.88
N LEU A 35 -2.91 12.91 11.63
CA LEU A 35 -3.84 12.90 10.49
C LEU A 35 -4.48 11.53 10.26
N HIS A 36 -3.72 10.45 10.47
CA HIS A 36 -4.25 9.09 10.34
C HIS A 36 -5.29 8.79 11.43
N SER A 37 -4.99 9.10 12.69
CA SER A 37 -5.98 8.97 13.77
C SER A 37 -7.24 9.80 13.52
N GLN A 38 -7.09 11.02 12.99
CA GLN A 38 -8.23 11.87 12.63
C GLN A 38 -9.09 11.27 11.52
N LEU A 39 -8.49 10.62 10.53
CA LEU A 39 -9.22 9.88 9.49
C LEU A 39 -10.00 8.70 10.10
N LEU A 40 -9.34 7.89 10.93
CA LEU A 40 -9.96 6.71 11.57
C LEU A 40 -11.10 7.08 12.53
N ASN A 41 -11.00 8.24 13.18
CA ASN A 41 -12.03 8.79 14.05
C ASN A 41 -13.13 9.55 13.30
N GLU A 42 -13.11 9.55 11.97
CA GLU A 42 -14.06 10.27 11.10
C GLU A 42 -14.08 11.80 11.34
N GLU A 43 -12.99 12.37 11.88
CA GLU A 43 -12.83 13.82 12.10
C GLU A 43 -12.53 14.57 10.80
N ILE A 44 -11.90 13.88 9.84
CA ILE A 44 -11.63 14.37 8.49
C ILE A 44 -12.00 13.30 7.45
N ASP A 45 -12.47 13.72 6.28
CA ASP A 45 -12.72 12.79 5.18
C ASP A 45 -11.41 12.37 4.46
N ILE A 46 -11.53 11.31 3.65
CA ILE A 46 -10.38 10.74 2.92
C ILE A 46 -9.70 11.73 1.97
N PHE A 47 -10.45 12.65 1.36
CA PHE A 47 -9.89 13.65 0.45
C PHE A 47 -9.08 14.71 1.21
N THR A 48 -9.59 15.12 2.37
CA THR A 48 -8.95 16.05 3.28
C THR A 48 -7.70 15.43 3.90
N TYR A 49 -7.76 14.15 4.27
CA TYR A 49 -6.60 13.38 4.72
C TYR A 49 -5.49 13.40 3.67
N TRP A 50 -5.75 12.94 2.45
CA TRP A 50 -4.74 12.90 1.39
C TRP A 50 -4.15 14.28 1.11
N LYS A 51 -5.00 15.31 0.93
CA LYS A 51 -4.54 16.67 0.68
C LYS A 51 -3.68 17.23 1.82
N SER A 52 -3.93 16.80 3.05
CA SER A 52 -3.20 17.27 4.23
C SER A 52 -1.91 16.49 4.42
N ILE A 53 -1.94 15.17 4.33
CA ILE A 53 -0.79 14.31 4.59
C ILE A 53 0.30 14.50 3.54
N PHE A 54 -0.04 14.73 2.27
CA PHE A 54 0.94 15.07 1.23
C PHE A 54 1.70 16.37 1.49
N LYS A 55 1.10 17.34 2.19
CA LYS A 55 1.80 18.58 2.58
C LYS A 55 2.80 18.37 3.71
N THR A 56 2.74 17.22 4.38
CA THR A 56 3.64 16.90 5.49
C THR A 56 4.96 16.30 5.02
N LEU A 57 5.04 15.89 3.75
CA LEU A 57 6.27 15.35 3.18
C LEU A 57 7.41 16.35 3.34
N ASP A 58 8.49 15.88 3.93
CA ASP A 58 9.68 16.68 4.17
C ASP A 58 10.54 16.80 2.90
N VAL A 59 11.52 17.71 2.96
CA VAL A 59 12.46 17.97 1.84
C VAL A 59 13.34 16.77 1.49
N SER A 60 13.36 15.74 2.33
CA SER A 60 14.12 14.53 2.13
C SER A 60 13.35 13.49 1.30
N PHE A 61 12.04 13.66 1.10
CA PHE A 61 11.26 12.88 0.14
C PHE A 61 11.67 13.21 -1.30
N THR A 62 12.74 12.57 -1.73
CA THR A 62 13.34 12.71 -3.07
C THR A 62 13.14 11.42 -3.86
N LYS A 63 13.20 11.51 -5.18
CA LYS A 63 13.07 10.33 -6.05
C LYS A 63 14.12 9.26 -5.74
N GLU A 64 15.33 9.69 -5.41
CA GLU A 64 16.46 8.82 -5.08
C GLU A 64 16.19 8.06 -3.78
N LYS A 65 15.85 8.76 -2.70
CA LYS A 65 15.52 8.14 -1.41
C LYS A 65 14.28 7.26 -1.48
N PHE A 66 13.26 7.70 -2.22
CA PHE A 66 12.06 6.90 -2.44
C PHE A 66 12.40 5.62 -3.22
N GLY A 67 13.24 5.70 -4.25
CA GLY A 67 13.72 4.53 -4.99
C GLY A 67 14.55 3.57 -4.13
N GLU A 68 15.38 4.09 -3.22
CA GLU A 68 16.11 3.28 -2.23
C GLU A 68 15.18 2.58 -1.24
N TYR A 69 14.12 3.28 -0.79
CA TYR A 69 13.09 2.71 0.06
C TYR A 69 12.35 1.56 -0.66
N LEU A 70 11.89 1.78 -1.90
CA LEU A 70 11.15 0.76 -2.67
C LEU A 70 11.97 -0.50 -2.92
N LYS A 71 13.30 -0.39 -3.07
CA LYS A 71 14.18 -1.57 -3.20
C LYS A 71 14.24 -2.44 -1.94
N LYS A 72 13.89 -1.87 -0.78
CA LYS A 72 13.85 -2.57 0.52
C LYS A 72 12.45 -3.04 0.89
N ALA A 73 11.42 -2.63 0.13
CA ALA A 73 10.06 -3.09 0.38
C ALA A 73 9.97 -4.60 0.13
N GLU A 74 9.42 -5.32 1.11
CA GLU A 74 9.28 -6.77 1.04
C GLU A 74 7.88 -7.15 0.53
N VAL A 75 7.85 -8.13 -0.37
CA VAL A 75 6.64 -8.84 -0.76
C VAL A 75 6.30 -9.86 0.32
N ASP A 76 5.01 -10.12 0.53
CA ASP A 76 4.54 -11.21 1.37
C ASP A 76 5.17 -12.55 0.95
N ASP A 77 5.56 -13.35 1.95
CA ASP A 77 6.35 -14.56 1.74
C ASP A 77 5.62 -15.61 0.90
N PHE A 78 4.28 -15.58 0.84
CA PHE A 78 3.45 -16.56 0.16
C PHE A 78 2.71 -16.02 -1.07
N PHE A 79 2.75 -14.70 -1.33
CA PHE A 79 1.99 -14.13 -2.43
C PHE A 79 2.40 -14.69 -3.80
N PHE A 80 3.70 -14.94 -4.02
CA PHE A 80 4.17 -15.55 -5.26
C PHE A 80 3.63 -16.97 -5.46
N ASP A 81 3.60 -17.78 -4.40
CA ASP A 81 3.05 -19.13 -4.45
C ASP A 81 1.54 -19.11 -4.71
N PHE A 82 0.83 -18.17 -4.08
CA PHE A 82 -0.59 -17.94 -4.33
C PHE A 82 -0.87 -17.55 -5.79
N ALA A 83 -0.14 -16.57 -6.33
CA ALA A 83 -0.30 -16.14 -7.73
C ALA A 83 0.00 -17.29 -8.71
N ASN A 84 1.04 -18.09 -8.43
CA ASN A 84 1.37 -19.28 -9.21
C ASN A 84 0.27 -20.34 -9.12
N PHE A 85 -0.31 -20.55 -7.94
CA PHE A 85 -1.44 -21.45 -7.74
C PHE A 85 -2.66 -21.02 -8.57
N CYS A 86 -3.02 -19.74 -8.56
CA CYS A 86 -4.13 -19.22 -9.36
C CYS A 86 -3.90 -19.49 -10.85
N LYS A 87 -2.70 -19.16 -11.34
CA LYS A 87 -2.31 -19.39 -12.74
C LYS A 87 -2.37 -20.87 -13.13
N ALA A 88 -1.83 -21.75 -12.28
CA ALA A 88 -1.84 -23.20 -12.53
C ALA A 88 -3.26 -23.80 -12.48
N SER A 89 -4.15 -23.19 -11.69
CA SER A 89 -5.55 -23.63 -11.51
C SER A 89 -6.52 -23.01 -12.53
N ASN A 90 -6.02 -22.20 -13.47
CA ASN A 90 -6.83 -21.47 -14.46
C ASN A 90 -7.89 -20.58 -13.80
N ILE A 91 -7.48 -19.92 -12.71
CA ILE A 91 -8.20 -18.87 -11.97
C ILE A 91 -7.73 -17.50 -12.45
#